data_AF-A0A4Q3IJA0-F1
#
_entry.id   AF-A0A4Q3IJA0-F1
#
_cell.length_a   1.000
_cell.length_b   1.000
_cell.length_c   1.000
_cell.angle_alpha   90.00
_cell.angle_beta   90.00
_cell.angle_gamma   90.00
#
_symmetry.space_group_name_H-M   'P 1'
#
loop_
_entity.id
_entity.type
_entity.pdbx_description
1 polymer ?
#
loop_
_entity_poly.entity_id
_entity_poly.type
_entity_poly.pdbx_seq_one_letter_code
_entity_poly.pdbx_strand_id
1 'polypeptide(L)' 'FKPASVSDRSDGKIAHLDGLNLSRAWCWREIATALPESDIRSVIARKAAETHLEAALPHVTGDYMGEHWLASFALLALTA' A
#
# COMPACT_ATOMS: atom_id res chain seq x y z
N PHE A 1 -5.68 -7.86 8.07
CA PHE A 1 -4.35 -7.23 8.17
C PHE A 1 -4.54 -5.76 8.49
N LYS A 2 -3.60 -5.12 9.22
CA LYS A 2 -3.75 -3.75 9.72
C LYS A 2 -2.72 -2.81 9.07
N PRO A 3 -3.13 -1.67 8.50
CA PRO A 3 -2.21 -0.66 8.00
C PRO A 3 -1.30 -0.09 9.08
N ALA A 4 -0.12 0.35 8.68
CA ALA A 4 0.70 1.25 9.50
C ALA A 4 -0.04 2.59 9.64
N SER A 5 -0.02 3.17 10.85
CA SER A 5 -0.59 4.49 11.11
C SER A 5 0.49 5.54 10.99
N VAL A 6 0.21 6.61 10.24
CA VAL A 6 1.09 7.78 10.15
C VAL A 6 0.54 8.86 11.06
N SER A 7 1.16 9.04 12.23
CA SER A 7 0.65 9.97 13.25
C SER A 7 0.94 11.44 12.93
N ASP A 8 2.01 11.71 12.19
CA ASP A 8 2.40 13.04 11.71
C ASP A 8 3.07 12.88 10.33
N ARG A 9 2.51 13.52 9.31
CA ARG A 9 3.00 13.43 7.92
C ARG A 9 4.04 14.49 7.59
N SER A 10 4.26 15.46 8.48
CA SER A 10 5.36 16.42 8.36
C SER A 10 6.68 15.86 8.90
N ASP A 11 6.62 14.84 9.77
CA ASP A 11 7.79 14.09 10.20
C ASP A 11 8.25 13.16 9.07
N GLY A 12 9.33 13.57 8.40
CA GLY A 12 9.94 12.83 7.31
C GLY A 12 10.35 11.40 7.67
N LYS A 13 10.49 11.00 8.94
CA LYS A 13 10.78 9.60 9.30
C LYS A 13 9.54 8.73 9.18
N ILE A 14 8.44 9.15 9.81
CA ILE A 14 7.22 8.33 9.88
C ILE A 14 6.28 8.56 8.69
N ALA A 15 6.44 9.66 7.94
CA ALA A 15 5.77 9.86 6.65
C ALA A 15 6.04 8.70 5.67
N HIS A 16 7.17 7.99 5.83
CA HIS A 16 7.51 6.86 4.97
C HIS A 16 6.60 5.63 5.16
N LEU A 17 5.78 5.60 6.21
CA LEU A 17 4.86 4.49 6.49
C LEU A 17 3.70 4.41 5.48
N ASP A 18 3.35 5.49 4.79
CA ASP A 18 2.41 5.44 3.67
C ASP A 18 3.00 4.61 2.51
N GLY A 19 4.30 4.76 2.24
CA GLY A 19 5.03 3.95 1.23
C GLY A 19 5.11 2.47 1.61
N LEU A 20 5.27 2.17 2.91
CA LEU A 20 5.19 0.81 3.43
C LEU A 20 3.79 0.20 3.21
N ASN A 21 2.72 0.96 3.43
CA ASN A 21 1.36 0.51 3.17
C ASN A 21 1.16 0.23 1.67
N LEU A 22 1.60 1.12 0.78
CA LEU A 22 1.54 0.90 -0.68
C LEU A 22 2.34 -0.34 -1.11
N SER A 23 3.55 -0.51 -0.58
CA SER A 23 4.39 -1.70 -0.83
C SER A 23 3.70 -2.98 -0.38
N ARG A 24 3.05 -2.97 0.78
CA ARG A 24 2.25 -4.11 1.26
C ARG A 24 1.03 -4.38 0.38
N ALA A 25 0.36 -3.33 -0.11
CA ALA A 25 -0.74 -3.48 -1.05
C ALA A 25 -0.29 -4.19 -2.32
N TRP A 26 0.85 -3.79 -2.88
CA TRP A 26 1.48 -4.46 -4.01
C TRP A 26 1.78 -5.94 -3.72
N CYS A 27 2.53 -6.24 -2.65
CA CYS A 27 2.88 -7.63 -2.33
C CYS A 27 1.65 -8.52 -2.12
N TRP A 28 0.58 -8.00 -1.52
CA TRP A 28 -0.66 -8.75 -1.35
C TRP A 28 -1.37 -9.06 -2.67
N ARG A 29 -1.31 -8.16 -3.65
CA ARG A 29 -1.84 -8.41 -5.01
C ARG A 29 -1.04 -9.50 -5.71
N GLU A 30 0.29 -9.43 -5.66
CA GLU A 30 1.16 -10.47 -6.23
C GLU A 30 0.87 -11.86 -5.62
N ILE A 31 0.71 -11.92 -4.29
CA ILE A 31 0.31 -13.16 -3.61
C ILE A 31 -1.06 -13.64 -4.08
N ALA A 32 -2.04 -12.74 -4.21
CA ALA A 32 -3.38 -13.11 -4.69
C ALA A 32 -3.35 -13.67 -6.12
N THR A 33 -2.53 -13.10 -7.00
CA THR A 33 -2.35 -13.49 -8.40
C THR A 33 -1.59 -14.81 -8.53
N ALA A 34 -0.66 -15.12 -7.62
CA ALA A 34 0.07 -16.37 -7.62
C ALA A 34 -0.75 -17.59 -7.11
N LEU A 35 -1.92 -17.35 -6.51
CA LEU A 35 -2.80 -18.40 -5.99
C LEU A 35 -3.85 -18.83 -7.04
N PRO A 36 -4.32 -20.08 -7.03
CA PRO A 36 -5.47 -20.50 -7.84
C PRO A 36 -6.70 -19.63 -7.58
N GLU A 37 -7.50 -19.36 -8.61
CA GLU A 37 -8.69 -18.50 -8.51
C GLU A 37 -9.72 -19.01 -7.47
N SER A 38 -9.83 -20.32 -7.31
CA SER A 38 -10.72 -20.96 -6.34
C SER A 38 -10.19 -20.96 -4.90
N ASP A 39 -8.96 -20.48 -4.67
CA ASP A 39 -8.36 -20.46 -3.35
C ASP A 39 -8.87 -19.28 -2.53
N ILE A 40 -9.53 -19.58 -1.39
CA ILE A 40 -10.06 -18.57 -0.47
C ILE A 40 -9.00 -17.59 0.04
N ARG A 41 -7.73 -18.00 0.09
CA ARG A 41 -6.61 -17.12 0.50
C ARG A 41 -6.40 -15.98 -0.50
N SER A 42 -6.74 -16.19 -1.78
CA SER A 42 -6.68 -15.15 -2.81
C SER A 42 -7.68 -14.03 -2.51
N VAL A 43 -8.87 -14.35 -2.01
CA VAL A 43 -9.87 -13.36 -1.56
C VAL A 43 -9.36 -12.58 -0.34
N ILE A 44 -8.78 -13.28 0.64
CA ILE A 44 -8.21 -12.66 1.84
C ILE A 44 -7.06 -11.72 1.48
N ALA A 45 -6.18 -12.13 0.55
CA ALA A 45 -5.06 -11.35 0.07
C ALA A 45 -5.51 -10.08 -0.66
N ARG A 46 -6.51 -10.17 -1.56
CA ARG A 46 -7.09 -8.97 -2.23
C ARG A 46 -7.67 -7.97 -1.22
N LYS A 47 -8.44 -8.45 -0.25
CA LYS A 47 -8.98 -7.58 0.81
C LYS A 47 -7.89 -6.93 1.66
N ALA A 48 -6.80 -7.66 1.92
CA ALA A 48 -5.62 -7.10 2.60
C ALA A 48 -4.98 -5.98 1.77
N ALA A 49 -4.83 -6.20 0.46
CA ALA A 49 -4.29 -5.20 -0.45
C ALA A 49 -5.13 -3.92 -0.47
N GLU A 50 -6.45 -4.05 -0.62
CA GLU A 50 -7.40 -2.94 -0.60
C GLU A 50 -7.29 -2.13 0.70
N THR A 51 -7.26 -2.81 1.84
CA THR A 51 -7.15 -2.15 3.16
C THR A 51 -5.87 -1.30 3.27
N HIS A 52 -4.75 -1.78 2.73
CA HIS A 52 -3.49 -1.02 2.74
C HIS A 52 -3.48 0.10 1.71
N LEU A 53 -4.07 -0.12 0.54
CA LEU A 53 -4.17 0.87 -0.53
C LEU A 53 -5.03 2.06 -0.12
N GLU A 54 -6.22 1.81 0.43
CA GLU A 54 -7.14 2.85 0.91
C GLU A 54 -6.51 3.71 2.01
N ALA A 55 -5.68 3.11 2.87
CA ALA A 55 -5.03 3.82 3.97
C ALA A 55 -3.92 4.77 3.52
N ALA A 56 -3.33 4.59 2.33
CA ALA A 56 -2.15 5.32 1.90
C ALA A 56 -2.32 6.11 0.60
N LEU A 57 -3.17 5.64 -0.33
CA LEU A 57 -3.36 6.26 -1.64
C LEU A 57 -3.81 7.74 -1.57
N PRO A 58 -4.72 8.15 -0.67
CA PRO A 58 -5.09 9.57 -0.53
C PRO A 58 -3.94 10.49 -0.09
N HIS A 59 -2.82 9.92 0.38
CA HIS A 59 -1.68 10.64 0.93
C HIS A 59 -0.45 10.63 0.00
N VAL A 60 -0.60 10.12 -1.23
CA VAL A 60 0.47 10.11 -2.25
C VAL A 60 0.80 11.52 -2.73
N THR A 61 -0.13 12.47 -2.60
CA THR A 61 0.01 13.89 -2.95
C THR A 61 0.03 14.75 -1.69
N GLY A 62 0.90 15.75 -1.59
CA GLY A 62 1.11 16.58 -0.39
C GLY A 62 2.51 17.24 -0.35
N ASP A 63 3.16 17.20 0.82
CA ASP A 63 4.48 17.82 1.01
C ASP A 63 5.59 17.05 0.26
N TYR A 64 6.54 17.79 -0.33
CA TYR A 64 7.68 17.29 -1.14
C TYR A 64 8.38 16.07 -0.52
N MET A 65 8.48 16.04 0.81
CA MET A 65 9.15 14.99 1.60
C MET A 65 8.51 13.60 1.45
N GLY A 66 7.23 13.51 1.08
CA GLY A 66 6.55 12.26 0.77
C GLY A 66 6.42 12.00 -0.74
N GLU A 67 6.15 13.02 -1.54
CA GLU A 67 5.74 12.84 -2.94
C GLU A 67 6.82 12.19 -3.84
N HIS A 68 8.10 12.48 -3.59
CA HIS A 68 9.19 12.11 -4.51
C HIS A 68 9.41 10.59 -4.65
N TRP A 69 8.92 9.80 -3.70
CA TRP A 69 9.12 8.35 -3.68
C TRP A 69 7.80 7.56 -3.58
N LEU A 70 6.74 8.13 -3.00
CA LEU A 70 5.44 7.46 -2.84
C LEU A 70 4.76 7.12 -4.17
N ALA A 71 4.93 7.97 -5.20
CA ALA A 71 4.35 7.73 -6.52
C ALA A 71 4.82 6.40 -7.16
N SER A 72 6.09 6.03 -6.97
CA SER A 72 6.64 4.77 -7.47
C SER A 72 5.98 3.55 -6.80
N PHE A 73 5.75 3.62 -5.49
CA PHE A 73 5.04 2.55 -4.78
C PHE A 73 3.56 2.49 -5.13
N ALA A 74 2.92 3.64 -5.33
CA ALA A 74 1.54 3.70 -5.79
C ALA A 74 1.37 3.06 -7.18
N LEU A 75 2.28 3.33 -8.11
CA LEU A 75 2.28 2.70 -9.43
C LEU A 75 2.33 1.18 -9.31
N LEU A 76 3.32 0.64 -8.61
CA LEU A 76 3.46 -0.81 -8.39
C LEU A 76 2.21 -1.43 -7.75
N ALA A 77 1.63 -0.75 -6.75
CA ALA A 77 0.42 -1.22 -6.08
C ALA A 77 -0.83 -1.21 -6.97
N LEU A 78 -0.92 -0.27 -7.93
CA LEU A 78 -2.08 -0.13 -8.81
C LEU A 78 -1.98 -1.01 -10.06
N THR A 79 -0.77 -1.33 -10.52
CA THR A 79 -0.54 -2.10 -11.76
C THR A 79 -0.28 -3.59 -11.52
N ALA A 80 -0.29 -4.04 -10.28
CA ALA A 80 -0.21 -5.45 -9.91
C ALA A 80 -1.54 -6.18 -10.01
#